data_AF-A0A925CYY1-F1
#
_entry.id   AF-A0A925CYY1-F1
#
_cell.length_a   1.000
_cell.length_b   1.000
_cell.length_c   1.000
_cell.angle_alpha   90.00
_cell.angle_beta   90.00
_cell.angle_gamma   90.00
#
_symmetry.space_group_name_H-M   'P 1'
#
loop_
_entity.id
_entity.type
_entity.pdbx_description
1 polymer ?
#
loop_
_entity_poly.entity_id
_entity_poly.type
_entity_poly.pdbx_seq_one_letter_code
_entity_poly.pdbx_strand_id
1 'polypeptide(L)'
;MASNTGLYNPAFEHDACGIGFVASIKGNKSHQNISDALTVLENMEHRGACGCESNTGDGAGLMIQTPHEFFFEECLKHGIHLPSFGRYGVGVIFFPKEIKLREECRDIFNRAAERLGL
;
A
#
# COMPACT_ATOMS: atom_id res chain seq x y z
N MET A 1 -43.22 0.50 -13.09
CA MET A 1 -43.38 -0.26 -11.84
C MET A 1 -42.07 -0.99 -11.58
N ALA A 2 -41.32 -0.58 -10.55
CA ALA A 2 -40.28 -1.40 -9.96
C ALA A 2 -40.77 -1.78 -8.56
N SER A 3 -41.00 -3.06 -8.32
CA SER A 3 -41.33 -3.61 -7.02
C SER A 3 -40.11 -3.47 -6.11
N ASN A 4 -40.21 -2.61 -5.09
CA ASN A 4 -39.15 -2.44 -4.11
C ASN A 4 -39.12 -3.66 -3.17
N THR A 5 -38.34 -4.68 -3.54
CA THR A 5 -38.16 -5.92 -2.76
C THR A 5 -37.18 -5.68 -1.60
N GLY A 6 -37.63 -4.99 -0.56
CA GLY A 6 -36.91 -4.88 0.71
C GLY A 6 -36.97 -3.50 1.36
N LEU A 7 -36.40 -3.39 2.57
CA LEU A 7 -36.24 -2.12 3.30
C LEU A 7 -35.11 -1.24 2.74
N TYR A 8 -34.35 -1.75 1.76
CA TYR A 8 -33.31 -0.99 1.07
C TYR A 8 -33.95 0.06 0.15
N ASN A 9 -33.46 1.29 0.21
CA ASN A 9 -33.80 2.33 -0.76
C ASN A 9 -32.49 2.73 -1.49
N PRO A 10 -32.36 2.43 -2.80
CA PRO A 10 -31.18 2.79 -3.59
C PRO A 10 -30.83 4.28 -3.58
N ALA A 11 -31.77 5.16 -3.22
CA ALA A 11 -31.52 6.59 -3.11
C ALA A 11 -30.56 6.98 -1.96
N PHE A 12 -30.23 6.06 -1.05
CA PHE A 12 -29.23 6.25 0.01
C PHE A 12 -27.86 5.63 -0.31
N GLU A 13 -27.66 5.13 -1.53
CA GLU A 13 -26.37 4.62 -1.98
C GLU A 13 -25.42 5.81 -2.20
N HIS A 14 -24.34 5.84 -1.43
CA HIS A 14 -23.29 6.84 -1.56
C HIS A 14 -22.04 6.16 -2.15
N ASP A 15 -21.55 6.70 -3.26
CA ASP A 15 -20.28 6.28 -3.85
C ASP A 15 -19.15 6.58 -2.86
N ALA A 16 -18.52 5.50 -2.38
CA ALA A 16 -17.32 5.56 -1.58
C ALA A 16 -16.24 4.76 -2.30
N CYS A 17 -14.97 5.12 -2.11
CA CYS A 17 -13.85 4.32 -2.58
C CYS A 17 -13.98 2.85 -2.13
N GLY A 18 -13.59 1.93 -3.02
CA GLY A 18 -13.54 0.51 -2.70
C GLY A 18 -12.46 0.19 -1.68
N ILE A 19 -12.82 -0.57 -0.63
CA ILE A 19 -11.86 -1.16 0.30
C ILE A 19 -12.11 -2.67 0.39
N GLY A 20 -11.04 -3.44 0.52
CA GLY A 20 -11.09 -4.88 0.68
C GLY A 20 -9.88 -5.38 1.46
N PHE A 21 -9.96 -6.61 1.96
CA PHE A 21 -8.83 -7.27 2.61
C PHE A 21 -8.84 -8.77 2.28
N VAL A 22 -7.65 -9.37 2.30
CA VAL A 22 -7.45 -10.81 2.20
C VAL A 22 -6.67 -11.25 3.43
N ALA A 23 -7.12 -12.32 4.09
CA ALA A 23 -6.47 -12.84 5.28
C ALA A 23 -6.39 -14.36 5.24
N SER A 24 -5.23 -14.90 5.61
CA SER A 24 -5.09 -16.33 5.90
C SER A 24 -5.56 -16.61 7.32
N ILE A 25 -6.67 -17.34 7.48
CA ILE A 25 -7.22 -17.70 8.80
C ILE A 25 -6.21 -18.47 9.65
N LYS A 26 -5.36 -19.27 9.00
CA LYS A 26 -4.29 -20.04 9.68
C LYS A 26 -3.00 -19.24 9.91
N GLY A 27 -2.95 -17.97 9.47
CA GLY A 27 -1.77 -17.12 9.58
C GLY A 27 -0.62 -17.47 8.63
N ASN A 28 -0.87 -18.31 7.62
CA ASN A 28 0.17 -18.71 6.67
C ASN A 28 0.49 -17.55 5.72
N LYS A 29 1.78 -17.16 5.67
CA LYS A 29 2.30 -16.24 4.66
C LYS A 29 2.29 -16.93 3.30
N SER A 30 1.73 -16.27 2.30
CA SER A 30 1.68 -16.78 0.92
C SER A 30 1.61 -15.62 -0.05
N HIS A 31 2.31 -15.75 -1.19
CA HIS A 31 2.17 -14.81 -2.29
C HIS A 31 0.74 -14.83 -2.88
N GLN A 32 0.01 -15.94 -2.71
CA GLN A 32 -1.40 -16.02 -3.12
C GLN A 32 -2.25 -14.93 -2.47
N ASN A 33 -2.00 -14.58 -1.20
CA ASN A 33 -2.75 -13.52 -0.53
C ASN A 33 -2.56 -12.15 -1.22
N ILE A 34 -1.38 -11.91 -1.80
CA ILE A 34 -1.08 -10.69 -2.56
C ILE A 34 -1.82 -10.73 -3.91
N SER A 35 -1.74 -11.85 -4.62
CA SER A 35 -2.46 -12.04 -5.88
C SER A 35 -3.97 -11.87 -5.72
N ASP A 36 -4.55 -12.47 -4.69
CA ASP A 36 -5.98 -12.34 -4.38
C ASP A 36 -6.35 -10.88 -4.05
N ALA A 37 -5.50 -10.18 -3.30
CA ALA A 37 -5.73 -8.77 -2.96
C ALA A 37 -5.65 -7.85 -4.19
N LEU A 38 -4.77 -8.17 -5.16
CA LEU A 38 -4.72 -7.47 -6.45
C LEU A 38 -6.00 -7.72 -7.26
N THR A 39 -6.49 -8.97 -7.33
CA THR A 39 -7.77 -9.28 -7.97
C THR A 39 -8.94 -8.55 -7.30
N VAL A 40 -8.92 -8.41 -5.97
CA VAL A 40 -9.90 -7.59 -5.25
C VAL A 40 -9.82 -6.13 -5.67
N LEU A 41 -8.62 -5.54 -5.77
CA LEU A 41 -8.43 -4.17 -6.24
C LEU A 41 -8.93 -3.97 -7.68
N GLU A 42 -8.60 -4.88 -8.60
CA GLU A 42 -9.05 -4.84 -10.00
C GLU A 42 -10.58 -4.89 -10.09
N ASN A 43 -11.23 -5.72 -9.27
CA ASN A 43 -12.69 -5.80 -9.23
C ASN A 43 -13.35 -4.54 -8.62
N MET A 44 -12.59 -3.67 -7.96
CA MET A 44 -13.07 -2.39 -7.41
C MET A 44 -12.88 -1.21 -8.37
N GLU A 45 -12.37 -1.43 -9.59
CA GLU A 45 -12.15 -0.37 -10.59
C GLU A 45 -13.40 0.47 -10.87
N HIS A 46 -14.59 -0.16 -10.90
CA HIS A 46 -15.87 0.53 -11.10
C HIS A 46 -16.23 1.54 -9.99
N ARG A 47 -15.52 1.50 -8.86
CA ARG A 47 -15.64 2.42 -7.72
C ARG A 47 -14.45 3.39 -7.63
N GLY A 48 -13.52 3.31 -8.58
CA GLY A 48 -12.41 4.24 -8.72
C GLY A 48 -12.87 5.53 -9.38
N ALA A 49 -12.34 6.65 -8.90
CA ALA A 49 -12.42 7.90 -9.64
C ALA A 49 -11.37 7.87 -10.75
N CYS A 50 -11.83 8.06 -11.99
CA CYS A 50 -10.98 8.13 -13.17
C CYS A 50 -10.61 9.59 -13.46
N GLY A 51 -9.35 9.82 -13.82
CA GLY A 51 -8.92 11.13 -14.31
C GLY A 51 -9.43 11.42 -15.72
N CYS A 52 -9.03 12.58 -16.27
CA CYS A 52 -9.42 12.97 -17.64
C CYS A 52 -8.76 12.09 -18.72
N GLU A 53 -7.72 11.34 -18.38
CA GLU A 53 -6.96 10.48 -19.28
C GLU A 53 -7.14 9.01 -18.89
N SER A 54 -7.17 8.11 -19.88
CA SER A 54 -7.42 6.67 -19.67
C SER A 54 -6.35 5.94 -18.86
N ASN A 55 -5.17 6.54 -18.67
CA ASN A 55 -4.04 6.02 -17.91
C ASN A 55 -3.88 6.71 -16.54
N THR A 56 -4.88 7.48 -16.09
CA THR A 56 -4.85 8.21 -14.83
C THR A 56 -6.00 7.79 -13.92
N GLY A 57 -5.71 7.65 -12.64
CA GLY A 57 -6.70 7.43 -11.59
C GLY A 57 -6.27 8.14 -10.32
N ASP A 58 -7.21 8.37 -9.41
CA ASP A 58 -6.97 9.14 -8.19
C ASP A 58 -6.02 8.42 -7.21
N GLY A 59 -6.02 7.08 -7.22
CA GLY A 59 -5.06 6.26 -6.50
C GLY A 59 -5.57 4.86 -6.15
N ALA A 60 -4.65 3.91 -6.13
CA ALA A 60 -4.85 2.55 -5.63
C ALA A 60 -3.65 2.14 -4.79
N GLY A 61 -3.86 1.25 -3.82
CA GLY A 61 -2.78 0.81 -2.94
C GLY A 61 -3.08 -0.51 -2.24
N LEU A 62 -2.01 -1.21 -1.90
CA LEU A 62 -2.05 -2.46 -1.15
C LEU A 62 -1.10 -2.35 0.04
N MET A 63 -1.63 -2.54 1.25
CA MET A 63 -0.81 -2.66 2.46
C MET A 63 -0.57 -4.14 2.77
N ILE A 64 0.69 -4.53 2.86
CA ILE A 64 1.11 -5.90 3.19
C ILE A 64 1.97 -5.91 4.46
N GLN A 65 2.14 -7.11 5.02
CA GLN A 65 3.17 -7.34 6.04
C GLN A 65 4.56 -7.10 5.45
N THR A 66 5.53 -6.67 6.27
CA THR A 66 6.91 -6.48 5.82
C THR A 66 7.46 -7.79 5.21
N PRO A 67 7.80 -7.81 3.90
CA PRO A 67 8.29 -9.01 3.22
C PRO A 67 9.76 -9.25 3.60
N HIS A 68 9.98 -9.91 4.75
CA HIS A 68 11.30 -10.10 5.34
C HIS A 68 12.29 -10.75 4.38
N GLU A 69 11.86 -11.83 3.74
CA GLU A 69 12.69 -12.65 2.87
C GLU A 69 13.18 -11.82 1.67
N PHE A 70 12.30 -11.02 1.07
CA PHE A 70 12.66 -10.08 0.00
C PHE A 70 13.69 -9.04 0.45
N PHE A 71 13.44 -8.38 1.58
CA PHE A 71 14.37 -7.36 2.10
C PHE A 71 15.72 -7.97 2.48
N PHE A 72 15.72 -9.13 3.12
CA PHE A 72 16.93 -9.84 3.51
C PHE A 72 17.80 -10.18 2.30
N GLU A 73 17.20 -10.79 1.26
CA GLU A 73 17.91 -11.14 0.03
C GLU A 73 18.44 -9.91 -0.71
N GLU A 74 17.64 -8.84 -0.81
CA GLU A 74 18.06 -7.63 -1.52
C GLU A 74 19.18 -6.89 -0.76
N CYS A 75 19.04 -6.69 0.56
CA CYS A 75 20.07 -6.05 1.37
C CYS A 75 21.39 -6.82 1.35
N LEU A 76 21.35 -8.16 1.33
CA LEU A 76 22.55 -8.99 1.26
C LEU A 76 23.35 -8.74 -0.02
N LYS A 77 22.69 -8.49 -1.16
CA LYS A 77 23.36 -8.14 -2.43
C LYS A 77 24.15 -6.82 -2.33
N HIS A 78 23.73 -5.92 -1.44
CA HIS A 78 24.41 -4.65 -1.16
C HIS A 78 25.36 -4.73 0.05
N GLY A 79 25.66 -5.94 0.55
CA GLY A 79 26.54 -6.16 1.70
C GLY A 79 25.92 -5.81 3.06
N ILE A 80 24.61 -5.55 3.12
CA ILE A 80 23.89 -5.18 4.34
C ILE A 80 23.28 -6.44 4.96
N HIS A 81 23.69 -6.77 6.18
CA HIS A 81 23.09 -7.88 6.94
C HIS A 81 21.93 -7.36 7.78
N LEU A 82 20.71 -7.68 7.35
CA LEU A 82 19.50 -7.30 8.08
C LEU A 82 19.36 -8.13 9.38
N PRO A 83 18.95 -7.50 10.49
CA PRO A 83 18.48 -8.21 11.68
C PRO A 83 17.28 -9.11 11.37
N SER A 84 16.95 -10.01 12.30
CA SER A 84 15.73 -10.81 12.21
C SER A 84 14.47 -9.95 12.07
N PHE A 85 13.42 -10.51 11.45
CA PHE A 85 12.11 -9.86 11.40
C PHE A 85 11.68 -9.28 12.76
N GLY A 86 11.14 -8.06 12.73
CA GLY A 86 10.74 -7.31 13.94
C GLY A 86 11.88 -6.61 14.69
N ARG A 87 13.13 -6.75 14.23
CA ARG A 87 14.31 -6.04 14.78
C ARG A 87 14.81 -4.91 13.87
N TYR A 88 14.08 -4.60 12.81
CA TYR A 88 14.33 -3.48 11.91
C TYR A 88 13.00 -2.89 11.43
N GLY A 89 13.04 -1.63 10.99
CA GLY A 89 11.91 -0.93 10.39
C GLY A 89 12.10 -0.73 8.89
N VAL A 90 10.99 -0.60 8.16
CA VAL A 90 10.99 -0.23 6.74
C VAL A 90 10.13 1.01 6.59
N GLY A 91 10.67 2.03 5.92
CA GLY A 91 9.95 3.24 5.55
C GLY A 91 9.89 3.37 4.02
N VAL A 92 8.70 3.62 3.50
CA VAL A 92 8.51 4.02 2.09
C VAL A 92 8.25 5.52 2.07
N ILE A 93 9.16 6.29 1.49
CA ILE A 93 9.14 7.75 1.51
C ILE A 93 9.16 8.26 0.08
N PHE A 94 8.24 9.18 -0.24
CA PHE A 94 8.28 9.91 -1.50
C PHE A 94 9.02 11.23 -1.34
N PHE A 95 10.12 11.36 -2.07
CA PHE A 95 10.87 12.60 -2.14
C PHE A 95 10.48 13.45 -3.35
N PRO A 96 10.70 14.77 -3.30
CA PRO A 96 10.57 15.65 -4.45
C PRO A 96 11.39 15.19 -5.66
N LYS A 97 10.91 15.52 -6.86
CA LYS A 97 11.62 15.23 -8.12
C LYS A 97 12.86 16.10 -8.30
N GLU A 98 12.82 17.35 -7.83
CA GLU A 98 13.96 18.27 -7.87
C GLU A 98 15.08 17.79 -6.95
N ILE A 99 16.30 17.72 -7.50
CA ILE A 99 17.46 17.13 -6.81
C ILE A 99 17.82 17.90 -5.54
N LYS A 100 17.90 19.24 -5.60
CA LYS A 100 18.28 20.05 -4.44
C LYS A 100 17.30 19.87 -3.28
N LEU A 101 16.00 20.01 -3.57
CA LEU A 101 14.96 19.84 -2.57
C LEU A 101 14.90 18.41 -2.01
N ARG A 102 15.15 17.39 -2.84
CA ARG A 102 15.26 16.00 -2.37
C ARG A 102 16.38 15.84 -1.35
N GLU A 103 17.57 16.35 -1.63
CA GLU A 103 18.70 16.21 -0.70
C GLU A 103 18.45 17.01 0.59
N GLU A 104 17.85 18.20 0.52
CA GLU A 104 17.43 18.94 1.71
C GLU A 104 16.42 18.15 2.57
N CYS A 105 15.43 17.50 1.94
CA CYS A 105 14.49 16.62 2.64
C CYS A 105 15.18 15.40 3.27
N ARG A 106 16.17 14.80 2.58
CA ARG A 106 16.95 13.67 3.11
C ARG A 106 17.79 14.08 4.31
N ASP A 107 18.41 15.27 4.29
CA ASP A 107 19.18 15.80 5.41
C ASP A 107 18.29 16.06 6.64
N ILE A 108 17.07 16.56 6.43
CA ILE A 108 16.09 16.71 7.53
C ILE A 108 15.72 15.34 8.11
N PHE A 109 15.44 14.36 7.25
CA PHE A 109 15.09 13.01 7.68
C PHE A 109 16.23 12.35 8.48
N ASN A 110 17.46 12.40 7.96
CA ASN A 110 18.64 11.82 8.62
C ASN A 110 18.89 12.45 9.99
N ARG A 111 18.83 13.78 10.10
CA ARG A 111 18.97 14.47 11.39
C ARG A 111 17.88 14.07 12.39
N ALA A 112 16.66 13.84 11.91
CA ALA A 112 15.56 13.38 12.77
C ALA A 112 15.80 11.93 13.24
N ALA A 113 16.25 11.05 12.35
CA ALA A 113 16.58 9.66 12.69
C ALA A 113 17.71 9.59 13.73
N GLU A 114 18.80 10.32 13.51
CA GLU A 114 19.92 10.43 14.45
C GLU A 114 19.47 10.92 15.84
N ARG A 115 18.62 11.95 15.88
CA ARG A 115 18.06 12.47 17.14
C ARG A 115 17.23 11.42 17.89
N LEU A 116 16.57 10.52 17.17
CA LEU A 116 15.77 9.43 17.74
C LEU A 116 16.61 8.17 18.03
N GLY A 117 17.91 8.17 17.71
CA GLY A 117 18.80 7.03 17.90
C GLY A 117 18.48 5.85 16.98
N LEU A 118 17.93 6.15 15.79
CA LEU A 118 17.66 5.18 14.73
C LEU A 118 18.83 5.07 13.76
#